data_AF-A0A8J7IP76-F1
#
_entry.id   AF-A0A8J7IP76-F1
#
_cell.length_a   1.000
_cell.length_b   1.000
_cell.length_c   1.000
_cell.angle_alpha   90.00
_cell.angle_beta   90.00
_cell.angle_gamma   90.00
#
_symmetry.space_group_name_H-M   'P 1'
#
loop_
_entity.id
_entity.type
_entity.pdbx_description
1 polymer ?
#
loop_
_entity_poly.entity_id
_entity_poly.type
_entity_poly.pdbx_seq_one_letter_code
_entity_poly.pdbx_strand_id
1 'polypeptide(L)'
;MPTVAEFALIVGLNKNGYLNAMVEAGFVSTITLFNPQTHRNGNHIPPESAAAFYKKFTTVKLLSQRLNIDSRAISRELRKAGIERFRPDGHDFGPVFRCKDVMDFQFNSDA
;
A
#
# COMPACT_ATOMS: atom_id res chain seq x y z
N MET A 1 -14.36 1.23 10.19
CA MET A 1 -13.61 0.73 9.02
C MET A 1 -13.35 1.89 8.09
N PRO A 2 -12.10 2.11 7.65
CA PRO A 2 -11.81 3.22 6.75
C PRO A 2 -12.52 3.00 5.40
N THR A 3 -12.99 4.09 4.80
CA THR A 3 -13.31 4.13 3.38
C THR A 3 -12.07 3.78 2.55
N VAL A 4 -12.26 3.41 1.28
CA VAL A 4 -11.13 3.22 0.36
C VAL A 4 -10.24 4.47 0.30
N ALA A 5 -10.81 5.67 0.27
CA ALA A 5 -10.05 6.92 0.23
C ALA A 5 -9.22 7.16 1.51
N GLU A 6 -9.80 6.92 2.70
CA GLU A 6 -9.08 7.03 3.97
C GLU A 6 -7.96 6.00 4.06
N PHE A 7 -8.21 4.76 3.63
CA PHE A 7 -7.18 3.74 3.60
C PHE A 7 -6.05 4.11 2.61
N ALA A 8 -6.39 4.63 1.44
CA ALA A 8 -5.42 5.12 0.47
C ALA A 8 -4.52 6.22 1.05
N LEU A 9 -5.10 7.12 1.85
CA LEU A 9 -4.34 8.13 2.58
C LEU A 9 -3.42 7.47 3.62
N ILE A 10 -3.92 6.53 4.41
CA ILE A 10 -3.12 5.79 5.41
C ILE A 10 -1.89 5.15 4.76
N VAL A 11 -2.09 4.38 3.68
CA VAL A 11 -1.01 3.63 3.03
C VAL A 11 -0.22 4.44 2.00
N GLY A 12 -0.60 5.68 1.72
CA GLY A 12 0.13 6.56 0.77
C GLY A 12 -0.12 6.24 -0.70
N LEU A 13 -1.27 5.66 -1.02
CA LEU A 13 -1.74 5.33 -2.38
C LEU A 13 -2.93 6.21 -2.82
N ASN A 14 -3.08 7.39 -2.21
CA ASN A 14 -4.20 8.31 -2.46
C ASN A 14 -4.09 9.12 -3.76
N LYS A 15 -2.97 8.98 -4.50
CA LYS A 15 -2.75 9.68 -5.77
C LYS A 15 -3.09 8.77 -6.94
N ASN A 16 -3.55 9.35 -8.04
CA ASN A 16 -3.75 8.68 -9.34
C ASN A 16 -4.62 7.40 -9.29
N GLY A 17 -5.50 7.26 -8.30
CA GLY A 17 -6.37 6.10 -8.18
C GLY A 17 -5.68 4.77 -7.89
N TYR A 18 -4.42 4.77 -7.42
CA TYR A 18 -3.63 3.55 -7.26
C TYR A 18 -4.28 2.49 -6.36
N LEU A 19 -4.85 2.89 -5.22
CA LEU A 19 -5.56 1.92 -4.38
C LEU A 19 -6.82 1.37 -5.08
N ASN A 20 -7.55 2.19 -5.85
CA ASN A 20 -8.70 1.71 -6.61
C ASN A 20 -8.27 0.69 -7.67
N ALA A 21 -7.18 0.93 -8.37
CA ALA A 21 -6.62 -0.04 -9.31
C ALA A 21 -6.25 -1.36 -8.62
N MET A 22 -5.70 -1.33 -7.39
CA MET A 22 -5.45 -2.54 -6.61
C MET A 22 -6.74 -3.28 -6.20
N VAL A 23 -7.83 -2.53 -5.93
CA VAL A 23 -9.15 -3.11 -5.65
C VAL A 23 -9.71 -3.78 -6.90
N GLU A 24 -9.68 -3.09 -8.04
CA GLU A 24 -10.14 -3.60 -9.34
C GLU A 24 -9.36 -4.84 -9.77
N ALA A 25 -8.05 -4.87 -9.51
CA ALA A 25 -7.19 -6.02 -9.77
C ALA A 25 -7.30 -7.16 -8.71
N GLY A 26 -8.13 -6.99 -7.68
CA GLY A 26 -8.38 -8.02 -6.66
C GLY A 26 -7.29 -8.19 -5.60
N PHE A 27 -6.29 -7.29 -5.55
CA PHE A 27 -5.25 -7.32 -4.51
C PHE A 27 -5.74 -6.80 -3.15
N VAL A 28 -6.81 -6.00 -3.15
CA VAL A 28 -7.46 -5.45 -1.94
C VAL A 28 -8.96 -5.65 -2.06
N SER A 29 -9.58 -6.35 -1.10
CA SER A 29 -11.03 -6.55 -1.06
C SER A 29 -11.73 -5.40 -0.34
N THR A 30 -12.96 -5.10 -0.76
CA THR A 30 -13.79 -4.05 -0.15
C THR A 30 -15.19 -4.59 0.17
N ILE A 31 -15.88 -3.92 1.08
CA ILE A 31 -17.32 -4.12 1.31
C ILE A 31 -18.05 -2.80 1.09
N THR A 32 -19.27 -2.89 0.56
CA THR A 32 -20.14 -1.72 0.41
C THR A 32 -21.01 -1.57 1.65
N LEU A 33 -20.94 -0.40 2.28
CA LEU A 33 -21.76 -0.03 3.42
C LEU A 33 -22.66 1.15 3.05
N PHE A 34 -23.90 1.12 3.53
CA PHE A 34 -24.83 2.24 3.40
C PHE A 34 -24.60 3.24 4.53
N ASN A 35 -24.38 4.51 4.18
CA ASN A 35 -24.32 5.60 5.15
C ASN A 35 -25.72 6.23 5.31
N PRO A 36 -26.39 6.09 6.47
CA PRO A 36 -27.73 6.65 6.68
C PRO A 36 -27.75 8.18 6.79
N GLN A 37 -26.63 8.82 7.14
CA GLN A 37 -26.56 10.29 7.24
C GLN A 37 -26.49 10.94 5.85
N THR A 38 -25.78 10.34 4.91
CA THR A 38 -25.59 10.88 3.56
C THR A 38 -26.45 10.18 2.50
N HIS A 39 -27.16 9.10 2.87
CA HIS A 39 -27.97 8.25 2.00
C HIS A 39 -27.18 7.70 0.79
N ARG A 40 -25.90 7.42 0.98
CA ARG A 40 -24.99 6.94 -0.08
C ARG A 40 -24.33 5.63 0.31
N ASN A 41 -24.11 4.78 -0.69
CA ASN A 41 -23.26 3.60 -0.58
C ASN A 41 -21.79 4.02 -0.68
N GLY A 42 -20.97 3.52 0.24
CA GLY A 42 -19.53 3.74 0.25
C GLY A 42 -18.77 2.43 0.33
N ASN A 43 -17.63 2.34 -0.35
CA ASN A 43 -16.73 1.20 -0.24
C ASN A 43 -15.76 1.41 0.93
N HIS A 44 -15.66 0.39 1.77
CA HIS A 44 -14.79 0.36 2.94
C HIS A 44 -13.82 -0.81 2.85
N ILE A 45 -12.67 -0.66 3.52
CA ILE A 45 -11.68 -1.73 3.67
C ILE A 45 -11.99 -2.49 4.97
N PRO A 46 -12.39 -3.77 4.88
CA PRO A 46 -12.54 -4.61 6.06
C PRO A 46 -11.20 -4.82 6.79
N PRO A 47 -11.21 -5.04 8.11
CA PRO A 47 -9.98 -5.26 8.89
C PRO A 47 -9.12 -6.41 8.34
N GLU A 48 -9.72 -7.50 7.89
CA GLU A 48 -9.03 -8.66 7.29
C GLU A 48 -8.35 -8.32 5.96
N SER A 49 -8.97 -7.47 5.15
CA SER A 49 -8.40 -6.98 3.90
C SER A 49 -7.22 -6.05 4.16
N ALA A 50 -7.35 -5.14 5.14
CA ALA A 50 -6.25 -4.29 5.58
C ALA A 50 -5.07 -5.13 6.13
N ALA A 51 -5.35 -6.14 6.95
CA ALA A 51 -4.32 -7.04 7.47
C ALA A 51 -3.64 -7.85 6.36
N ALA A 52 -4.41 -8.33 5.38
CA ALA A 52 -3.87 -9.01 4.20
C ALA A 52 -2.98 -8.10 3.36
N PHE A 53 -3.36 -6.82 3.21
CA PHE A 53 -2.52 -5.81 2.56
C PHE A 53 -1.20 -5.65 3.30
N TYR A 54 -1.21 -5.37 4.61
CA TYR A 54 0.02 -5.15 5.38
C TYR A 54 0.94 -6.37 5.45
N LYS A 55 0.38 -7.58 5.35
CA LYS A 55 1.17 -8.82 5.29
C LYS A 55 1.93 -8.96 3.97
N LYS A 56 1.35 -8.52 2.85
CA LYS A 56 1.90 -8.74 1.50
C LYS A 56 2.63 -7.52 0.96
N PHE A 57 2.20 -6.32 1.33
CA PHE A 57 2.59 -5.07 0.70
C PHE A 57 3.03 -4.03 1.73
N THR A 58 3.96 -3.20 1.28
CA THR A 58 4.37 -1.99 1.97
C THR A 58 4.48 -0.84 0.97
N THR A 59 4.61 0.38 1.47
CA THR A 59 4.77 1.57 0.64
C THR A 59 5.88 2.44 1.22
N VAL A 60 6.36 3.41 0.43
CA VAL A 60 7.35 4.39 0.93
C VAL A 60 6.84 5.09 2.19
N LYS A 61 5.56 5.45 2.24
CA LYS A 61 4.95 6.10 3.40
C LYS A 61 5.02 5.21 4.65
N LEU A 62 4.61 3.95 4.52
CA LEU A 62 4.61 3.00 5.64
C LEU A 62 6.04 2.70 6.12
N LEU A 63 7.00 2.56 5.20
CA LEU A 63 8.41 2.37 5.55
C LEU A 63 9.00 3.60 6.23
N SER A 64 8.70 4.79 5.73
CA SER A 64 9.13 6.06 6.31
C SER A 64 8.64 6.22 7.75
N GLN A 65 7.36 5.91 7.99
CA GLN A 65 6.77 5.93 9.34
C GLN A 65 7.37 4.87 10.26
N ARG A 66 7.53 3.63 9.77
CA ARG A 66 8.06 2.52 10.57
C ARG A 66 9.53 2.72 10.97
N LEU A 67 10.33 3.28 10.08
CA LEU A 67 11.78 3.42 10.28
C LEU A 67 12.19 4.80 10.77
N ASN A 68 11.24 5.75 10.82
CA ASN A 68 11.51 7.16 11.10
C ASN A 68 12.58 7.77 10.16
N ILE A 69 12.51 7.42 8.87
CA ILE A 69 13.42 7.90 7.82
C ILE A 69 12.62 8.70 6.78
N ASP A 70 13.20 9.75 6.22
CA ASP A 70 12.57 10.54 5.15
C ASP A 70 12.18 9.68 3.93
N SER A 71 11.00 9.94 3.38
CA SER A 71 10.45 9.17 2.25
C SER A 71 11.32 9.22 0.99
N ARG A 72 12.06 10.32 0.74
CA ARG A 72 13.00 10.39 -0.40
C ARG A 72 14.22 9.52 -0.14
N ALA A 73 14.71 9.47 1.10
CA ALA A 73 15.79 8.57 1.48
C ALA A 73 15.38 7.10 1.32
N ILE A 74 14.20 6.70 1.81
CA ILE A 74 13.65 5.35 1.58
C ILE A 74 13.57 5.03 0.08
N SER A 75 13.04 5.95 -0.72
CA SER A 75 12.92 5.74 -2.18
C SER A 75 14.28 5.54 -2.85
N ARG A 76 15.30 6.29 -2.41
CA ARG A 76 16.68 6.16 -2.92
C ARG A 76 17.29 4.83 -2.51
N GLU A 77 17.16 4.41 -1.26
CA GLU A 77 17.72 3.13 -0.79
C GLU A 77 17.06 1.94 -1.49
N LEU A 78 15.73 1.94 -1.65
CA LEU A 78 15.02 0.91 -2.42
C LEU A 78 15.53 0.83 -3.87
N ARG A 79 15.75 1.99 -4.52
CA ARG A 79 16.30 2.03 -5.88
C ARG A 79 17.75 1.53 -5.94
N LYS A 80 18.58 1.91 -4.97
CA LYS A 80 19.98 1.46 -4.87
C LYS A 80 20.08 -0.05 -4.67
N ALA A 81 19.13 -0.62 -3.93
CA ALA A 81 18.98 -2.05 -3.69
C ALA A 81 18.45 -2.83 -4.91
N GLY A 82 18.04 -2.15 -5.99
CA GLY A 82 17.38 -2.80 -7.13
C GLY A 82 15.98 -3.34 -6.81
N ILE A 83 15.37 -2.89 -5.71
CA ILE A 83 14.01 -3.31 -5.34
C ILE A 83 13.01 -2.58 -6.23
N GLU A 84 12.30 -3.36 -7.05
CA GLU A 84 11.29 -2.85 -7.95
C GLU A 84 9.93 -2.67 -7.28
N ARG A 85 9.15 -1.74 -7.81
CA ARG A 85 7.75 -1.58 -7.42
C ARG A 85 6.96 -2.82 -7.82
N PHE A 86 5.91 -3.11 -7.07
CA PHE A 86 4.98 -4.16 -7.42
C PHE A 86 4.20 -3.77 -8.68
N ARG A 87 4.58 -4.37 -9.81
CA ARG A 87 3.98 -4.14 -11.13
C ARG A 87 3.73 -5.45 -11.88
N PRO A 88 2.80 -6.30 -11.41
CA PRO A 88 2.46 -7.52 -12.13
C PRO A 88 1.95 -7.16 -13.53
N ASP A 89 2.44 -7.90 -14.53
CA ASP A 89 2.08 -7.72 -15.94
C ASP A 89 2.24 -6.27 -16.46
N GLY A 90 3.17 -5.52 -15.87
CA GLY A 90 3.48 -4.14 -16.23
C GLY A 90 2.54 -3.08 -15.64
N HIS A 91 1.47 -3.48 -14.94
CA HIS A 91 0.50 -2.55 -14.37
C HIS A 91 1.08 -1.79 -13.16
N ASP A 92 1.06 -0.46 -13.18
CA ASP A 92 1.62 0.36 -12.10
C ASP A 92 0.56 0.72 -11.06
N PHE A 93 0.72 0.18 -9.85
CA PHE A 93 -0.11 0.51 -8.68
C PHE A 93 0.55 1.58 -7.79
N GLY A 94 1.50 2.35 -8.32
CA GLY A 94 2.19 3.41 -7.61
C GLY A 94 3.35 2.88 -6.76
N PRO A 95 3.78 3.64 -5.73
CA PRO A 95 4.95 3.31 -4.91
C PRO A 95 4.64 2.22 -3.86
N VAL A 96 4.09 1.10 -4.32
CA VAL A 96 3.82 -0.12 -3.55
C VAL A 96 4.87 -1.17 -3.86
N PHE A 97 5.28 -1.91 -2.84
CA PHE A 97 6.34 -2.92 -2.89
C PHE A 97 5.86 -4.17 -2.16
N ARG A 98 6.36 -5.35 -2.52
CA ARG A 98 6.06 -6.55 -1.73
C ARG A 98 6.93 -6.55 -0.47
N CYS A 99 6.35 -6.94 0.66
CA CYS A 99 7.08 -7.02 1.92
C CYS A 99 8.28 -7.96 1.84
N LYS A 100 8.15 -9.10 1.13
CA LYS A 100 9.26 -10.05 0.94
C LYS A 100 10.48 -9.40 0.30
N ASP A 101 10.28 -8.61 -0.76
CA ASP A 101 11.37 -7.99 -1.52
C ASP A 101 12.10 -6.90 -0.69
N VAL A 102 11.39 -6.28 0.27
CA VAL A 102 11.95 -5.24 1.15
C VAL A 102 12.57 -5.81 2.43
N MET A 103 11.98 -6.85 3.01
CA MET A 103 12.49 -7.48 4.24
C MET A 103 13.83 -8.19 3.98
N ASP A 104 13.98 -8.84 2.82
CA ASP A 104 15.25 -9.47 2.42
C ASP A 104 16.42 -8.45 2.36
N PHE A 105 16.12 -7.17 2.12
CA PHE A 105 17.11 -6.10 2.13
C PHE A 105 17.44 -5.58 3.54
N GLN A 106 16.48 -5.59 4.47
CA GLN A 106 16.72 -5.11 5.84
C GLN A 106 17.56 -6.07 6.69
N PHE A 107 17.69 -7.34 6.29
CA PHE A 107 18.50 -8.35 6.99
C PHE A 107 19.87 -8.62 6.36
N ASN A 108 20.28 -7.88 5.33
CA ASN A 108 21.64 -7.91 4.77
C ASN A 108 22.51 -6.74 5.26
N SER A 109 22.29 -6.27 6.49
CA SER A 109 23.11 -5.23 7.12
C SER A 109 24.40 -5.77 7.76
N ASP A 110 24.66 -7.07 7.71
CA ASP A 110 25.91 -7.69 8.17
C ASP A 110 26.43 -8.68 7.10
N ALA A 111 27.23 -8.16 6.16
CA ALA A 111 28.20 -8.91 5.37
C ALA A 111 29.33 -7.97 4.92
#